data_AF-A0A382HWH4-F1
#
_entry.id   AF-A0A382HWH4-F1
#
_cell.length_a   1.000
_cell.length_b   1.000
_cell.length_c   1.000
_cell.angle_alpha   90.00
_cell.angle_beta   90.00
_cell.angle_gamma   90.00
#
_symmetry.space_group_name_H-M   'P 1'
#
loop_
_entity.id
_entity.type
_entity.pdbx_description
1 polymer ?
#
loop_
_entity_poly.entity_id
_entity_poly.type
_entity_poly.pdbx_seq_one_letter_code
_entity_poly.pdbx_strand_id
1 'polypeptide(L)' 'MSEDYNPDKLTKAAEDEWLEIWTAGPGDKRSKLLDIGTSAPDLELLDHTGASRSLSSLWSDGPALLMF' A
#
# COMPACT_ATOMS: atom_id res chain seq x y z
N MET A 1 -17.42 29.24 9.54
CA MET A 1 -17.72 27.81 9.35
C MET A 1 -19.09 27.76 8.70
N SER A 2 -19.14 27.39 7.43
CA SER A 2 -20.38 27.47 6.63
C SER A 2 -21.44 26.50 7.16
N GLU A 3 -22.71 26.90 7.08
CA GLU A 3 -23.91 26.17 7.55
C GLU A 3 -24.15 24.81 6.87
N ASP A 4 -23.33 24.42 5.90
CA ASP A 4 -23.41 23.15 5.17
C ASP A 4 -22.41 22.09 5.66
N TYR A 5 -21.55 22.39 6.64
CA TYR A 5 -20.62 21.40 7.19
C TYR A 5 -21.34 20.45 8.14
N ASN A 6 -21.82 19.34 7.59
CA ASN A 6 -22.37 18.22 8.36
C ASN A 6 -21.33 17.08 8.41
N PRO A 7 -20.51 16.99 9.47
CA PRO A 7 -19.44 15.98 9.57
C PRO A 7 -19.99 14.56 9.52
N ASP A 8 -21.20 14.32 10.05
CA ASP A 8 -21.80 12.99 10.06
C ASP A 8 -22.14 12.49 8.65
N LYS A 9 -22.54 13.40 7.74
CA LYS A 9 -22.74 13.05 6.33
C LYS A 9 -21.43 12.70 5.62
N LEU A 10 -20.35 13.42 5.94
CA LEU A 10 -19.03 13.17 5.35
C LEU A 10 -18.44 11.84 5.86
N THR A 11 -18.59 11.58 7.16
CA THR A 11 -18.17 10.30 7.77
C THR A 11 -18.91 9.14 7.15
N LYS A 12 -20.25 9.24 7.02
CA LYS A 12 -21.04 8.17 6.41
C LYS A 12 -20.65 7.91 4.95
N ALA A 13 -20.43 8.97 4.17
CA ALA A 13 -19.98 8.82 2.78
C ALA A 13 -18.63 8.11 2.67
N ALA A 14 -17.68 8.44 3.56
CA ALA A 14 -16.37 7.77 3.61
C ALA A 14 -16.47 6.30 4.06
N GLU A 15 -17.36 5.98 5.00
CA GLU A 15 -17.62 4.61 5.45
C GLU A 15 -18.24 3.76 4.33
N ASP A 16 -19.24 4.31 3.64
CA ASP A 16 -19.91 3.64 2.52
C ASP A 16 -18.91 3.37 1.37
N GLU A 17 -18.07 4.35 1.01
CA GLU A 17 -17.00 4.20 0.02
C GLU A 17 -15.97 3.13 0.43
N TRP A 18 -15.53 3.16 1.69
CA TRP A 18 -14.59 2.17 2.21
C TRP A 18 -15.17 0.75 2.16
N LEU A 19 -16.43 0.59 2.56
CA LEU A 19 -17.12 -0.71 2.56
C LEU A 19 -17.30 -1.24 1.13
N GLU A 20 -17.62 -0.37 0.17
CA GLU A 20 -17.76 -0.72 -1.24
C GLU A 20 -16.43 -1.22 -1.81
N ILE A 21 -15.32 -0.48 -1.58
CA ILE A 21 -13.97 -0.87 -2.01
C ILE A 21 -13.54 -2.18 -1.35
N TRP A 22 -13.81 -2.34 -0.06
CA TRP A 22 -13.49 -3.57 0.67
C TRP A 22 -14.26 -4.78 0.13
N THR A 23 -15.56 -4.60 -0.16
CA THR A 23 -16.45 -5.66 -0.68
C THR A 23 -16.12 -6.03 -2.12
N ALA A 24 -15.72 -5.05 -2.95
CA ALA A 24 -15.23 -5.29 -4.30
C ALA A 24 -13.94 -6.13 -4.29
N GLY A 25 -13.22 -6.15 -3.16
CA GLY A 25 -11.99 -6.89 -2.99
C GLY A 25 -10.85 -6.30 -3.84
N PRO A 26 -9.69 -6.97 -3.90
CA PRO A 26 -8.59 -6.52 -4.73
C PRO A 26 -9.03 -6.57 -6.20
N GLY A 27 -9.15 -5.40 -6.84
CA GLY A 27 -9.59 -5.30 -8.22
C GLY A 27 -8.75 -6.16 -9.19
N ASP A 28 -9.32 -6.46 -10.36
CA ASP A 28 -8.75 -7.39 -11.36
C ASP A 28 -7.33 -7.06 -11.84
N LYS A 29 -6.83 -5.85 -11.56
CA LYS A 29 -5.44 -5.46 -11.85
C LYS A 29 -4.48 -5.96 -10.77
N ARG A 30 -4.49 -7.27 -10.50
CA ARG A 30 -3.37 -7.87 -9.76
C ARG A 30 -2.17 -7.88 -10.69
N SER A 31 -1.08 -7.26 -10.25
CA SER A 31 0.22 -7.46 -10.90
C SER A 31 0.57 -8.94 -10.83
N LYS A 32 1.25 -9.44 -11.87
CA LYS A 32 1.78 -10.81 -11.87
C LYS A 32 2.75 -10.96 -10.69
N LEU A 33 2.58 -12.02 -9.90
CA LEU A 33 3.56 -12.38 -8.88
C LEU A 33 4.92 -12.65 -9.55
N LEU A 34 5.99 -12.37 -8.81
CA LEU A 34 7.35 -12.70 -9.26
C LEU A 34 7.52 -14.22 -9.26
N ASP A 35 8.07 -14.75 -10.35
CA ASP A 35 8.38 -16.17 -10.45
C ASP A 35 9.61 -16.51 -9.58
N ILE A 36 9.67 -17.72 -9.02
CA ILE A 36 10.82 -18.14 -8.21
C ILE A 36 12.10 -18.10 -9.08
N GLY A 37 13.15 -17.46 -8.56
CA GLY A 37 14.43 -17.31 -9.25
C GLY A 37 14.54 -16.04 -10.10
N THR A 38 13.48 -15.24 -10.24
CA THR A 38 13.61 -13.90 -10.82
C THR A 38 14.34 -12.97 -9.86
N SER A 39 15.21 -12.10 -10.39
CA SER A 39 15.82 -11.03 -9.61
C SER A 39 14.73 -10.16 -8.99
N ALA A 40 14.83 -9.93 -7.68
CA ALA A 40 13.91 -9.05 -6.99
C ALA A 40 14.02 -7.62 -7.55
N PRO A 41 12.89 -6.92 -7.82
CA PRO A 41 12.91 -5.55 -8.28
C PRO A 41 13.46 -4.65 -7.18
N ASP A 42 14.33 -3.72 -7.56
CA ASP A 42 14.80 -2.70 -6.65
C ASP A 42 13.74 -1.60 -6.54
N LEU A 43 13.03 -1.58 -5.41
CA LEU A 43 12.00 -0.60 -5.09
C LEU A 43 12.54 0.36 -4.04
N GLU A 44 12.15 1.62 -4.14
CA GLU A 44 12.36 2.60 -3.08
C GLU A 44 11.13 2.64 -2.17
N LEU A 45 11.34 2.34 -0.88
CA LEU A 45 10.31 2.36 0.15
C LEU A 45 10.72 3.32 1.26
N LEU A 46 9.74 3.98 1.86
CA LEU A 46 9.97 4.76 3.07
C LEU A 46 10.10 3.82 4.26
N ASP A 47 11.11 4.04 5.08
CA ASP A 47 11.25 3.33 6.36
C ASP A 47 10.34 3.92 7.45
N HIS A 48 10.41 3.35 8.65
CA HIS A 48 9.65 3.80 9.82
C HIS A 48 9.95 5.25 10.25
N THR A 49 11.04 5.84 9.77
CA THR A 49 11.42 7.25 10.01
C THR A 49 10.96 8.17 8.87
N GLY A 50 10.41 7.61 7.79
CA GLY A 50 10.05 8.32 6.57
C GLY A 50 11.23 8.55 5.63
N ALA A 51 12.38 7.91 5.85
CA ALA A 51 13.51 8.02 4.94
C ALA A 51 13.37 7.02 3.78
N SER A 52 13.66 7.46 2.55
CA SER A 52 13.66 6.57 1.38
C SER A 52 14.83 5.59 1.44
N ARG A 53 14.54 4.30 1.26
CA ARG A 53 15.49 3.19 1.24
C ARG A 53 15.22 2.31 0.02
N SER A 54 16.28 1.99 -0.70
CA SER A 54 16.24 1.00 -1.78
C SER A 54 16.30 -0.42 -1.20
N LEU A 55 15.46 -1.32 -1.72
CA LEU A 55 15.43 -2.71 -1.29
C LEU A 55 16.75 -3.44 -1.56
N SER A 56 17.47 -3.09 -2.62
CA SER A 56 18.76 -3.72 -2.93
C SER A 56 19.79 -3.54 -1.84
N SER A 57 19.73 -2.43 -1.09
CA SER A 57 20.59 -2.21 0.08
C SER A 57 20.39 -3.24 1.19
N LEU A 58 19.20 -3.85 1.30
CA LEU A 58 18.87 -4.80 2.38
C LEU A 58 19.38 -6.21 2.11
N TRP A 59 19.51 -6.61 0.83
CA TRP A 59 20.03 -7.93 0.47
C TRP A 59 21.44 -7.91 -0.13
N SER A 60 22.07 -6.73 -0.20
CA SER A 60 23.46 -6.61 -0.63
C SER A 60 24.41 -7.40 0.28
N ASP A 61 24.09 -7.48 1.57
CA ASP A 61 24.90 -8.16 2.60
C ASP A 61 24.43 -9.58 2.93
N GLY A 62 23.31 -10.05 2.36
CA GLY A 62 22.75 -11.38 2.63
C GLY A 62 21.29 -11.54 2.22
N PRO A 63 20.68 -12.71 2.42
CA PRO A 63 19.25 -12.91 2.12
C PRO A 63 18.38 -12.00 3.01
N ALA A 64 17.43 -11.29 2.40
CA ALA A 64 16.47 -10.45 3.10
C ALA A 64 15.06 -11.05 3.09
N LEU A 65 14.32 -10.87 4.19
CA LEU A 65 12.90 -11.22 4.32
C LEU A 65 12.06 -9.95 4.22
N LEU A 66 11.13 -9.91 3.27
CA LEU A 66 10.15 -8.83 3.15
C LEU A 66 8.81 -9.30 3.71
N MET A 67 8.19 -8.46 4.54
CA MET A 67 6.89 -8.70 5.14
C MET A 67 6.02 -7.46 4.92
N PHE A 68 4.82 -7.67 4.35
CA PHE A 68 3.85 -6.63 4.01
C PHE A 68 2.67 -6.66 4.99
#